data_AF-A0A2E5NKF3-F1
#
_entry.id   AF-A0A2E5NKF3-F1
#
_cell.length_a   1.000
_cell.length_b   1.000
_cell.length_c   1.000
_cell.angle_alpha   90.00
_cell.angle_beta   90.00
_cell.angle_gamma   90.00
#
_symmetry.space_group_name_H-M   'P 1'
#
loop_
_entity.id
_entity.type
_entity.pdbx_description
1 polymer ?
#
loop_
_entity_poly.entity_id
_entity_poly.type
_entity_poly.pdbx_seq_one_letter_code
_entity_poly.pdbx_strand_id
1 'polypeptide(L)'
;MKQKYLFTSKRLVIGLMGFALLATFAFWTDLLRAHHSFPAKLTEEGEEAIEVLSGVVRVFRILNPHGALIINVMNEEGEEEGWLLELSPAAQLAREGWTDDTVSPGDRVSVAAFVSTTPNRGRLRAMLIHGNDDINPDRLLVSYGIRGDTPTMIRLRERLPTCGTIDQSYNRTECFLIDSEAMVNLNAEFPGEMGYVMP
;
A
#
# COMPACT_ATOMS: atom_id res chain seq x y z
N MET A 1 -34.44 61.44 -20.84
CA MET A 1 -33.43 61.17 -19.78
C MET A 1 -33.47 59.76 -19.16
N LYS A 2 -34.48 58.90 -19.41
CA LYS A 2 -34.63 57.58 -18.74
C LYS A 2 -33.88 56.40 -19.40
N GLN A 3 -33.39 56.53 -20.63
CA GLN A 3 -32.89 55.39 -21.42
C GLN A 3 -31.42 55.02 -21.13
N LYS A 4 -30.60 55.96 -20.62
CA LYS A 4 -29.20 55.70 -20.24
C LYS A 4 -29.09 54.84 -18.97
N TYR A 5 -29.97 55.02 -17.99
CA TYR A 5 -29.96 54.26 -16.74
C TYR A 5 -30.36 52.78 -16.92
N LEU A 6 -31.22 52.47 -17.89
CA LEU A 6 -31.64 51.10 -18.20
C LEU A 6 -30.53 50.28 -18.89
N PHE A 7 -29.65 50.93 -19.66
CA PHE A 7 -28.53 50.27 -20.33
C PHE A 7 -27.36 49.99 -19.38
N THR A 8 -27.06 50.91 -18.46
CA THR A 8 -26.00 50.74 -17.47
C THR A 8 -26.32 49.65 -16.46
N SER A 9 -27.59 49.55 -16.02
CA SER A 9 -28.05 48.50 -15.10
C SER A 9 -28.02 47.09 -15.73
N LYS A 10 -28.39 46.95 -17.01
CA LYS A 10 -28.29 45.66 -17.72
C LYS A 10 -26.84 45.18 -17.89
N ARG A 11 -25.90 46.09 -18.21
CA ARG A 11 -24.47 45.74 -18.32
C ARG A 11 -23.85 45.35 -16.97
N LEU A 12 -24.27 46.01 -15.89
CA LEU A 12 -23.81 45.70 -14.54
C LEU A 12 -24.34 44.33 -14.05
N VAL A 13 -25.62 44.03 -14.31
CA VAL A 13 -26.24 42.74 -13.97
C VAL A 13 -25.64 41.59 -14.79
N ILE A 14 -25.40 41.79 -16.10
CA ILE A 14 -24.73 40.79 -16.96
C ILE A 14 -23.27 40.56 -16.50
N GLY A 15 -22.56 41.62 -16.11
CA GLY A 15 -21.21 41.51 -15.55
C GLY A 15 -21.17 40.75 -14.23
N LEU A 16 -22.12 41.01 -13.33
CA LEU A 16 -22.26 40.31 -12.04
C LEU A 16 -22.66 38.83 -12.22
N MET A 17 -23.56 38.51 -13.17
CA MET A 17 -23.90 37.12 -13.50
C MET A 17 -22.74 36.37 -14.16
N GLY A 18 -21.96 37.03 -15.03
CA GLY A 18 -20.76 36.46 -15.63
C GLY A 18 -19.66 36.17 -14.60
N PHE A 19 -19.45 37.08 -13.65
CA PHE A 19 -18.50 36.89 -12.55
C PHE A 19 -18.95 35.79 -11.59
N ALA A 20 -20.25 35.70 -11.27
CA ALA A 20 -20.79 34.62 -10.46
C ALA A 20 -20.65 33.25 -11.13
N LEU A 21 -20.91 33.15 -12.44
CA LEU A 21 -20.72 31.91 -13.21
C LEU A 21 -19.25 31.48 -13.27
N LEU A 22 -18.32 32.41 -13.53
CA LEU A 22 -16.88 32.15 -13.51
C LEU A 22 -16.37 31.74 -12.12
N ALA A 23 -16.85 32.40 -11.06
CA ALA A 23 -16.51 32.04 -9.70
C ALA A 23 -17.02 30.64 -9.35
N THR A 24 -18.27 30.31 -9.71
CA THR A 24 -18.78 28.95 -9.51
C THR A 24 -17.92 27.92 -10.26
N PHE A 25 -17.61 28.13 -11.55
CA PHE A 25 -16.80 27.20 -12.34
C PHE A 25 -15.38 27.00 -11.78
N ALA A 26 -14.77 28.06 -11.22
CA ALA A 26 -13.48 27.99 -10.53
C ALA A 26 -13.54 27.18 -9.21
N PHE A 27 -14.69 27.15 -8.52
CA PHE A 27 -14.89 26.30 -7.34
C PHE A 27 -15.15 24.82 -7.69
N TRP A 28 -15.58 24.49 -8.92
CA TRP A 28 -15.79 23.09 -9.35
C TRP A 28 -14.49 22.35 -9.73
N THR A 29 -13.38 23.06 -10.00
CA THR A 29 -12.12 22.40 -10.36
C THR A 29 -11.41 21.74 -9.17
N ASP A 30 -11.68 22.16 -7.94
CA ASP A 30 -11.06 21.59 -6.75
C ASP A 30 -11.61 20.20 -6.37
N LEU A 31 -12.86 19.88 -6.76
CA LEU A 31 -13.44 18.55 -6.51
C LEU A 31 -12.76 17.41 -7.30
N LEU A 32 -12.00 17.73 -8.36
CA LEU A 32 -11.30 16.73 -9.18
C LEU A 32 -9.98 16.23 -8.55
N ARG A 33 -9.52 16.83 -7.45
CA ARG A 33 -8.27 16.44 -6.75
C ARG A 33 -8.46 15.45 -5.60
N ALA A 34 -9.65 14.87 -5.45
CA ALA A 34 -10.03 14.07 -4.27
C ALA A 34 -10.21 12.56 -4.54
N HIS A 35 -9.42 11.94 -5.42
CA HIS A 35 -9.54 10.50 -5.70
C HIS A 35 -8.25 9.73 -5.34
N HIS A 36 -8.08 9.44 -4.05
CA HIS A 36 -7.31 8.30 -3.47
C HIS A 36 -5.80 8.17 -3.77
N SER A 37 -5.07 9.27 -3.99
CA SER A 37 -3.62 9.17 -4.23
C SER A 37 -2.88 8.85 -2.93
N PHE A 38 -2.26 7.68 -2.88
CA PHE A 38 -1.13 7.44 -1.96
C PHE A 38 0.02 8.34 -2.39
N PRO A 39 0.51 9.22 -1.51
CA PRO A 39 1.59 10.13 -1.86
C PRO A 39 2.90 9.37 -1.72
N ALA A 40 3.25 8.60 -2.74
CA ALA A 40 4.48 7.82 -2.80
C ALA A 40 5.71 8.74 -2.74
N LYS A 41 6.69 8.36 -1.92
CA LYS A 41 8.05 8.89 -1.98
C LYS A 41 8.73 8.25 -3.19
N LEU A 42 9.50 9.04 -3.94
CA LEU A 42 10.20 8.58 -5.14
C LEU A 42 11.72 8.53 -4.90
N THR A 43 12.40 7.63 -5.60
CA THR A 43 13.87 7.62 -5.70
C THR A 43 14.37 8.78 -6.57
N GLU A 44 15.69 8.97 -6.67
CA GLU A 44 16.29 9.98 -7.54
C GLU A 44 15.95 9.74 -9.02
N GLU A 45 15.79 8.47 -9.40
CA GLU A 45 15.41 8.00 -10.73
C GLU A 45 13.89 8.13 -11.00
N GLY A 46 13.10 8.50 -9.99
CA GLY A 46 11.66 8.71 -10.10
C GLY A 46 10.80 7.45 -9.89
N GLU A 47 11.36 6.37 -9.38
CA GLU A 47 10.64 5.14 -9.05
C GLU A 47 10.03 5.20 -7.64
N GLU A 48 8.98 4.43 -7.35
CA GLU A 48 8.43 4.37 -5.98
C GLU A 48 9.47 3.79 -5.02
N ALA A 49 9.83 4.55 -3.98
CA ALA A 49 10.81 4.12 -2.99
C ALA A 49 10.25 2.95 -2.17
N ILE A 50 11.06 1.90 -2.02
CA ILE A 50 10.77 0.74 -1.18
C ILE A 50 11.69 0.76 0.04
N GLU A 51 11.11 0.65 1.22
CA GLU A 51 11.87 0.45 2.47
C GLU A 51 11.51 -0.90 3.08
N VAL A 52 12.51 -1.54 3.72
CA VAL A 52 12.34 -2.79 4.46
C VAL A 52 12.31 -2.46 5.95
N LEU A 53 11.26 -2.94 6.62
CA LEU A 53 10.99 -2.66 8.04
C LEU A 53 10.90 -3.99 8.79
N SER A 54 11.59 -4.10 9.92
CA SER A 54 11.46 -5.23 10.83
C SER A 54 10.75 -4.79 12.11
N GLY A 55 9.75 -5.57 12.54
CA GLY A 55 8.92 -5.16 13.67
C GLY A 55 7.99 -6.25 14.18
N VAL A 56 7.10 -5.84 15.09
CA VAL A 56 6.06 -6.71 15.67
C VAL A 56 4.69 -6.19 15.29
N VAL A 57 3.81 -7.08 14.84
CA VAL A 57 2.43 -6.73 14.49
C VAL A 57 1.69 -6.24 15.73
N ARG A 58 1.18 -5.02 15.67
CA ARG A 58 0.32 -4.44 16.70
C ARG A 58 -1.15 -4.63 16.37
N VAL A 59 -1.53 -4.37 15.11
CA VAL A 59 -2.91 -4.50 14.62
C VAL A 59 -2.89 -4.96 13.18
N PHE A 60 -3.74 -5.92 12.83
CA PHE A 60 -4.16 -6.16 11.46
C PHE A 60 -5.68 -6.19 11.38
N ARG A 61 -6.28 -5.38 10.49
CA ARG A 61 -7.73 -5.38 10.28
C ARG A 61 -8.09 -5.12 8.83
N ILE A 62 -9.10 -5.83 8.35
CA ILE A 62 -9.75 -5.58 7.05
C ILE A 62 -10.93 -4.64 7.28
N LEU A 63 -10.72 -3.34 7.07
CA LEU A 63 -11.72 -2.30 7.27
C LEU A 63 -12.03 -1.59 5.96
N ASN A 64 -13.25 -1.10 5.77
CA ASN A 64 -13.56 -0.29 4.59
C ASN A 64 -12.85 1.08 4.72
N PRO A 65 -12.10 1.57 3.71
CA PRO A 65 -11.94 1.02 2.35
C PRO A 65 -10.76 0.05 2.12
N HIS A 66 -9.75 0.04 2.99
CA HIS A 66 -8.51 -0.75 2.82
C HIS A 66 -8.17 -1.57 4.06
N GLY A 67 -7.48 -2.69 3.86
CA GLY A 67 -6.81 -3.37 4.97
C GLY A 67 -5.74 -2.48 5.60
N ALA A 68 -5.61 -2.55 6.92
CA ALA A 68 -4.64 -1.79 7.70
C ALA A 68 -3.79 -2.75 8.54
N LEU A 69 -2.48 -2.65 8.36
CA LEU A 69 -1.48 -3.31 9.19
C LEU A 69 -0.70 -2.24 9.95
N ILE A 70 -0.65 -2.33 11.27
CA ILE A 70 0.19 -1.50 12.11
C ILE A 70 1.26 -2.40 12.73
N ILE A 71 2.53 -2.07 12.48
CA ILE A 71 3.68 -2.72 13.10
C ILE A 71 4.41 -1.74 14.00
N ASN A 72 4.96 -2.24 15.10
CA ASN A 72 5.89 -1.52 15.96
C ASN A 72 7.31 -1.81 15.46
N VAL A 73 8.03 -0.77 15.07
CA VAL A 73 9.41 -0.81 14.56
C VAL A 73 10.31 -0.13 15.57
N MET A 74 11.47 -0.73 15.88
CA MET A 74 12.49 -0.07 16.68
C MET A 74 13.35 0.80 15.78
N ASN A 75 13.42 2.10 16.05
CA ASN A 75 14.28 3.01 15.31
C ASN A 75 15.74 2.91 15.79
N GLU A 76 16.64 3.64 15.13
CA GLU A 76 18.08 3.66 15.45
C GLU A 76 18.38 4.22 16.86
N GLU A 77 17.48 5.02 17.41
CA GLU A 77 17.58 5.61 18.75
C GLU A 77 17.07 4.65 19.84
N GLY A 78 16.57 3.47 19.45
CA GLY A 78 15.99 2.50 20.36
C GLY A 78 14.59 2.86 20.86
N GLU A 79 13.89 3.77 20.16
CA GLU A 79 12.49 4.11 20.41
C GLU A 79 11.57 3.27 19.53
N GLU A 80 10.40 2.92 20.07
CA GLU A 80 9.37 2.19 19.33
C GLU A 80 8.49 3.16 18.54
N GLU A 81 8.38 2.95 17.23
CA GLU A 81 7.53 3.73 16.34
C GLU A 81 6.46 2.86 15.67
N GLY A 82 5.22 3.37 15.63
CA GLY A 82 4.13 2.71 14.93
C GLY A 82 4.11 3.06 13.45
N TRP A 83 4.23 2.04 12.59
CA TRP A 83 4.14 2.16 11.14
C TRP A 83 2.79 1.67 10.64
N LEU A 84 2.06 2.52 9.89
CA LEU A 84 0.81 2.14 9.24
C LEU A 84 1.05 1.77 7.77
N LEU A 85 0.70 0.53 7.45
CA LEU A 85 0.82 -0.06 6.14
C LEU A 85 -0.58 -0.34 5.57
N GLU A 86 -0.90 0.31 4.46
CA GLU A 86 -2.14 0.10 3.72
C GLU A 86 -2.02 -1.15 2.83
N LEU A 87 -3.05 -1.98 2.85
CA LEU A 87 -3.21 -3.15 1.97
C LEU A 87 -4.28 -2.90 0.90
N SER A 88 -4.48 -3.91 0.05
CA SER A 88 -5.54 -3.91 -0.96
C SER A 88 -6.92 -3.57 -0.38
N PRO A 89 -7.86 -3.08 -1.21
CA PRO A 89 -9.22 -2.78 -0.75
C PRO A 89 -9.88 -3.93 0.00
N ALA A 90 -10.68 -3.63 1.03
CA ALA A 90 -11.28 -4.64 1.90
C ALA A 90 -12.06 -5.71 1.15
N ALA A 91 -12.88 -5.30 0.18
CA ALA A 91 -13.65 -6.23 -0.66
C ALA A 91 -12.77 -7.13 -1.53
N GLN A 92 -11.57 -6.67 -1.91
CA GLN A 92 -10.61 -7.46 -2.65
C GLN A 92 -9.95 -8.50 -1.73
N LEU A 93 -9.40 -8.06 -0.59
CA LEU A 93 -8.78 -8.94 0.40
C LEU A 93 -9.72 -10.09 0.80
N ALA A 94 -10.98 -9.77 1.08
CA ALA A 94 -12.00 -10.76 1.45
C ALA A 94 -12.26 -11.79 0.34
N ARG A 95 -12.27 -11.39 -0.95
CA ARG A 95 -12.43 -12.33 -2.07
C ARG A 95 -11.22 -13.23 -2.27
N GLU A 96 -10.03 -12.71 -1.95
CA GLU A 96 -8.76 -13.42 -2.06
C GLU A 96 -8.50 -14.33 -0.84
N GLY A 97 -9.44 -14.44 0.10
CA GLY A 97 -9.35 -15.34 1.26
C GLY A 97 -8.62 -14.76 2.47
N TRP A 98 -8.26 -13.46 2.45
CA TRP A 98 -7.76 -12.80 3.65
C TRP A 98 -8.87 -12.68 4.69
N THR A 99 -8.50 -12.90 5.96
CA THR A 99 -9.37 -12.75 7.13
C THR A 99 -8.62 -11.94 8.18
N ASP A 100 -9.31 -11.41 9.20
CA ASP A 100 -8.63 -10.70 10.31
C ASP A 100 -7.64 -11.60 11.08
N ASP A 101 -7.70 -12.93 10.88
CA ASP A 101 -6.81 -13.93 11.49
C ASP A 101 -5.62 -14.30 10.58
N THR A 102 -5.51 -13.71 9.36
CA THR A 102 -4.38 -14.00 8.45
C THR A 102 -3.03 -13.60 9.08
N VAL A 103 -3.05 -12.60 9.95
CA VAL A 103 -1.90 -12.03 10.67
C VAL A 103 -2.34 -11.72 12.10
N SER A 104 -1.57 -12.15 13.09
CA SER A 104 -1.92 -11.99 14.50
C SER A 104 -1.10 -10.87 15.16
N PRO A 105 -1.68 -10.11 16.12
CA PRO A 105 -0.89 -9.26 17.01
C PRO A 105 0.18 -10.09 17.74
N GLY A 106 1.41 -9.58 17.78
CA GLY A 106 2.58 -10.28 18.33
C GLY A 106 3.42 -11.04 17.31
N ASP A 107 2.93 -11.22 16.08
CA ASP A 107 3.73 -11.79 15.00
C ASP A 107 4.97 -10.93 14.74
N ARG A 108 6.14 -11.56 14.69
CA ARG A 108 7.37 -10.91 14.23
C ARG A 108 7.34 -10.89 12.71
N VAL A 109 7.60 -9.73 12.12
CA VAL A 109 7.53 -9.56 10.67
C VAL A 109 8.70 -8.76 10.12
N SER A 110 9.09 -9.10 8.90
CA SER A 110 9.85 -8.21 8.01
C SER A 110 8.96 -7.81 6.84
N VAL A 111 8.88 -6.52 6.54
CA VAL A 111 7.97 -5.95 5.56
C VAL A 111 8.75 -5.15 4.54
N ALA A 112 8.51 -5.42 3.26
CA ALA A 112 8.82 -4.48 2.18
C ALA A 112 7.59 -3.61 1.92
N ALA A 113 7.77 -2.29 1.93
CA ALA A 113 6.68 -1.34 1.69
C ALA A 113 7.10 -0.25 0.71
N PHE A 114 6.17 0.11 -0.19
CA PHE A 114 6.27 1.40 -0.87
C PHE A 114 6.02 2.48 0.17
N VAL A 115 6.96 3.41 0.35
CA VAL A 115 6.86 4.41 1.42
C VAL A 115 6.21 5.70 0.95
N SER A 116 5.49 6.34 1.87
CA SER A 116 4.84 7.61 1.63
C SER A 116 5.76 8.78 1.95
N THR A 117 5.46 9.95 1.40
CA THR A 117 6.02 11.22 1.89
C THR A 117 5.49 11.61 3.28
N THR A 118 4.42 10.96 3.76
CA THR A 118 3.97 11.07 5.15
C THR A 118 4.79 10.12 6.03
N PRO A 119 5.34 10.59 7.17
CA PRO A 119 6.12 9.73 8.07
C PRO A 119 5.37 8.48 8.52
N ASN A 120 6.11 7.39 8.65
CA ASN A 120 5.67 6.09 9.17
C ASN A 120 4.41 5.54 8.50
N ARG A 121 4.29 5.78 7.19
CA ARG A 121 3.20 5.30 6.36
C ARG A 121 3.71 4.69 5.07
N GLY A 122 3.08 3.61 4.65
CA GLY A 122 3.40 2.94 3.40
C GLY A 122 2.26 2.08 2.86
N ARG A 123 2.50 1.47 1.71
CA ARG A 123 1.68 0.41 1.13
C ARG A 123 2.43 -0.90 1.17
N LEU A 124 1.78 -1.94 1.67
CA LEU A 124 2.39 -3.25 1.82
C LEU A 124 2.70 -3.85 0.44
N ARG A 125 3.99 -4.08 0.15
CA ARG A 125 4.44 -4.80 -1.04
C ARG A 125 4.60 -6.29 -0.73
N ALA A 126 5.27 -6.63 0.36
CA ALA A 126 5.40 -7.99 0.86
C ALA A 126 5.61 -8.02 2.37
N MET A 127 5.21 -9.11 3.02
CA MET A 127 5.39 -9.34 4.44
C MET A 127 5.84 -10.78 4.66
N LEU A 128 7.01 -10.93 5.25
CA LEU A 128 7.48 -12.18 5.82
C LEU A 128 7.04 -12.25 7.28
N ILE A 129 6.20 -13.21 7.61
CA ILE A 129 5.86 -13.57 8.99
C ILE A 129 6.85 -14.63 9.44
N HIS A 130 7.62 -14.31 10.47
CA HIS A 130 8.64 -15.21 11.01
C HIS A 130 7.98 -16.30 11.85
N GLY A 131 8.28 -17.54 11.49
CA GLY A 131 7.96 -18.73 12.26
C GLY A 131 8.54 -18.68 13.68
N ASN A 132 7.94 -19.45 14.58
CA ASN A 132 8.45 -19.59 15.95
C ASN A 132 9.35 -20.84 16.10
N ASP A 133 9.35 -21.75 15.13
CA ASP A 133 10.11 -23.01 15.12
C ASP A 133 10.05 -23.68 13.73
N ASP A 134 10.77 -24.79 13.56
CA ASP A 134 10.77 -25.61 12.33
C ASP A 134 9.39 -26.24 12.01
N ILE A 135 8.43 -26.21 12.95
CA ILE A 135 7.08 -26.76 12.77
C ILE A 135 6.18 -25.72 12.08
N ASN A 136 6.43 -24.44 12.34
CA ASN A 136 5.71 -23.32 11.75
C ASN A 136 6.67 -22.54 10.84
N PRO A 137 6.83 -22.94 9.56
CA PRO A 137 7.74 -22.26 8.63
C PRO A 137 7.33 -20.80 8.45
N ASP A 138 8.28 -19.98 8.00
CA ASP A 138 7.99 -18.59 7.67
C ASP A 138 6.94 -18.52 6.56
N ARG A 139 6.11 -17.48 6.61
CA ARG A 139 5.07 -17.23 5.60
C ARG A 139 5.33 -15.90 4.92
N LEU A 140 5.57 -15.95 3.61
CA LEU A 140 5.69 -14.75 2.77
C LEU A 140 4.37 -14.44 2.09
N LEU A 141 3.73 -13.35 2.49
CA LEU A 141 2.54 -12.78 1.87
C LEU A 141 2.95 -11.65 0.92
N VAL A 142 2.60 -11.75 -0.36
CA VAL A 142 2.87 -10.69 -1.34
C VAL A 142 1.59 -9.89 -1.68
N SER A 143 1.75 -8.60 -1.99
CA SER A 143 0.64 -7.66 -2.19
C SER A 143 0.96 -6.66 -3.32
N TYR A 144 1.07 -5.36 -3.05
CA TYR A 144 1.21 -4.35 -4.09
C TYR A 144 2.51 -4.51 -4.88
N GLY A 145 2.39 -4.51 -6.21
CA GLY A 145 3.55 -4.56 -7.11
C GLY A 145 4.15 -5.95 -7.32
N ILE A 146 3.61 -7.00 -6.71
CA ILE A 146 4.00 -8.41 -6.93
C ILE A 146 2.73 -9.21 -7.24
N ARG A 147 2.43 -9.38 -8.52
CA ARG A 147 1.15 -9.97 -9.00
C ARG A 147 1.30 -10.58 -10.39
N GLY A 148 0.34 -11.40 -10.80
CA GLY A 148 0.29 -12.01 -12.13
C GLY A 148 1.65 -12.53 -12.58
N ASP A 149 2.13 -12.01 -13.70
CA ASP A 149 3.38 -12.43 -14.35
C ASP A 149 4.54 -11.47 -14.10
N THR A 150 4.51 -10.71 -13.00
CA THR A 150 5.67 -9.90 -12.60
C THR A 150 6.91 -10.79 -12.40
N PRO A 151 8.13 -10.34 -12.76
CA PRO A 151 9.36 -11.14 -12.62
C PRO A 151 9.55 -11.71 -11.20
N THR A 152 9.60 -10.83 -10.19
CA THR A 152 8.66 -10.84 -9.05
C THR A 152 8.04 -12.19 -8.67
N MET A 153 6.75 -12.26 -8.99
CA MET A 153 5.85 -13.37 -8.70
C MET A 153 6.27 -14.67 -9.38
N ILE A 154 6.73 -14.64 -10.64
CA ILE A 154 7.15 -15.84 -11.38
C ILE A 154 8.29 -16.53 -10.63
N ARG A 155 9.31 -15.76 -10.25
CA ARG A 155 10.47 -16.25 -9.51
C ARG A 155 10.08 -16.93 -8.21
N LEU A 156 9.16 -16.33 -7.45
CA LEU A 156 8.68 -16.87 -6.18
C LEU A 156 7.91 -18.19 -6.38
N ARG A 157 7.01 -18.25 -7.36
CA ARG A 157 6.24 -19.47 -7.70
C ARG A 157 7.11 -20.63 -8.15
N GLU A 158 8.22 -20.35 -8.82
CA GLU A 158 9.19 -21.37 -9.23
C GLU A 158 9.99 -21.96 -8.07
N ARG A 159 10.13 -21.22 -6.96
CA ARG A 159 11.04 -21.55 -5.85
C ARG A 159 10.33 -22.00 -4.59
N LEU A 160 9.09 -21.55 -4.38
CA LEU A 160 8.43 -21.68 -3.09
C LEU A 160 7.07 -22.39 -3.20
N PRO A 161 6.77 -23.34 -2.28
CA PRO A 161 5.43 -23.87 -2.15
C PRO A 161 4.48 -22.81 -1.58
N THR A 162 3.19 -22.96 -1.85
CA THR A 162 2.17 -22.00 -1.40
C THR A 162 1.56 -22.43 -0.07
N CYS A 163 1.09 -21.48 0.75
CA CYS A 163 0.47 -21.76 2.05
C CYS A 163 -0.94 -22.36 1.93
N GLY A 164 -1.62 -22.17 0.79
CA GLY A 164 -3.01 -22.59 0.57
C GLY A 164 -4.11 -21.75 1.24
N THR A 165 -3.75 -20.70 1.99
CA THR A 165 -4.74 -19.85 2.70
C THR A 165 -5.26 -18.66 1.89
N ILE A 166 -4.65 -18.37 0.74
CA ILE A 166 -4.96 -17.21 -0.12
C ILE A 166 -5.33 -17.74 -1.52
N ASP A 167 -6.43 -17.24 -2.09
CA ASP A 167 -6.93 -17.64 -3.40
C ASP A 167 -6.08 -17.02 -4.54
N GLN A 168 -5.29 -17.88 -5.16
CA GLN A 168 -4.37 -17.54 -6.24
C GLN A 168 -5.06 -17.27 -7.58
N SER A 169 -6.33 -17.68 -7.75
CA SER A 169 -7.04 -17.55 -9.02
C SER A 169 -7.20 -16.10 -9.49
N TYR A 170 -7.14 -15.15 -8.56
CA TYR A 170 -7.16 -13.72 -8.87
C TYR A 170 -5.82 -13.19 -9.40
N ASN A 171 -4.71 -13.91 -9.22
CA ASN A 171 -3.37 -13.48 -9.66
C ASN A 171 -2.95 -12.10 -9.10
N ARG A 172 -3.29 -11.81 -7.85
CA ARG A 172 -3.09 -10.49 -7.20
C ARG A 172 -2.21 -10.50 -5.97
N THR A 173 -2.26 -11.60 -5.23
CA THR A 173 -1.60 -11.82 -3.95
C THR A 173 -1.41 -13.33 -3.82
N GLU A 174 -0.42 -13.73 -3.05
CA GLU A 174 -0.12 -15.13 -2.82
C GLU A 174 0.57 -15.27 -1.46
N CYS A 175 0.41 -16.44 -0.84
CA CYS A 175 1.13 -16.81 0.37
C CYS A 175 2.07 -17.95 0.02
N PHE A 176 3.35 -17.78 0.33
CA PHE A 176 4.40 -18.78 0.15
C PHE A 176 4.91 -19.25 1.51
N LEU A 177 5.24 -20.54 1.62
CA LEU A 177 5.97 -21.08 2.76
C LEU A 177 7.46 -20.97 2.48
N ILE A 178 8.22 -20.52 3.47
CA ILE A 178 9.68 -20.42 3.39
C ILE A 178 10.26 -21.16 4.58
N ASP A 179 10.89 -22.32 4.31
CA ASP A 179 11.69 -23.01 5.31
C ASP A 179 13.13 -22.44 5.34
N SER A 180 13.92 -22.92 6.29
CA SER A 180 15.29 -22.49 6.50
C SER A 180 16.19 -22.69 5.25
N GLU A 181 16.00 -23.77 4.50
CA GLU A 181 16.78 -24.04 3.29
C GLU A 181 16.39 -23.07 2.15
N ALA A 182 15.10 -22.90 1.92
CA ALA A 182 14.56 -21.95 0.96
C ALA A 182 15.02 -20.52 1.27
N MET A 183 15.02 -20.12 2.54
CA MET A 183 15.49 -18.80 2.96
C MET A 183 16.99 -18.61 2.65
N VAL A 184 17.83 -19.60 2.94
CA VAL A 184 19.27 -19.55 2.60
C VAL A 184 19.46 -19.42 1.08
N ASN A 185 18.74 -20.20 0.28
CA ASN A 185 18.84 -20.15 -1.17
C ASN A 185 18.39 -18.80 -1.74
N LEU A 186 17.26 -18.26 -1.24
CA LEU A 186 16.77 -16.95 -1.65
C LEU A 186 17.77 -15.84 -1.32
N ASN A 187 18.36 -15.84 -0.11
CA ASN A 187 19.33 -14.81 0.27
C ASN A 187 20.66 -14.93 -0.50
N ALA A 188 21.06 -16.13 -0.90
CA ALA A 188 22.24 -16.35 -1.73
C ALA A 188 22.04 -15.83 -3.17
N GLU A 189 20.85 -16.03 -3.74
CA GLU A 189 20.52 -15.63 -5.11
C GLU A 189 20.08 -14.14 -5.19
N PHE A 190 19.43 -13.63 -4.15
CA PHE A 190 18.91 -12.27 -4.03
C PHE A 190 19.46 -11.60 -2.76
N PRO A 191 20.71 -11.13 -2.80
CA PRO A 191 21.34 -10.51 -1.65
C PRO A 191 20.62 -9.21 -1.26
N GLY A 192 20.74 -8.86 0.03
CA GLY A 192 20.06 -7.72 0.63
C GLY A 192 18.84 -8.12 1.45
N GLU A 193 18.39 -7.24 2.34
CA GLU A 193 17.22 -7.50 3.16
C GLU A 193 15.98 -7.64 2.28
N MET A 194 15.33 -8.81 2.35
CA MET A 194 14.19 -9.15 1.50
C MET A 194 14.46 -8.93 -0.01
N GLY A 195 15.69 -9.13 -0.48
CA GLY A 195 16.07 -8.92 -1.89
C GLY A 195 15.20 -9.71 -2.88
N TYR A 196 14.70 -10.87 -2.47
CA TYR A 196 13.82 -11.75 -3.26
C TYR A 196 12.40 -11.20 -3.53
N VAL A 197 12.00 -10.08 -2.92
CA VAL A 197 10.74 -9.36 -3.24
C VAL A 197 10.97 -7.99 -3.90
N MET A 198 12.22 -7.63 -4.17
CA MET A 198 12.54 -6.40 -4.89
C MET A 198 12.28 -6.57 -6.40
N PRO A 199 11.95 -5.47 -7.13
CA PRO A 199 11.70 -5.51 -8.56
C PRO A 199 12.91 -5.93 -9.40
#